data_AF-A0AAD6NPQ3-F1
#
_entry.id   AF-A0AAD6NPQ3-F1
#
_cell.length_a   1.000
_cell.length_b   1.000
_cell.length_c   1.000
_cell.angle_alpha   90.00
_cell.angle_beta   90.00
_cell.angle_gamma   90.00
#
_symmetry.space_group_name_H-M   'P 1'
#
loop_
_entity.id
_entity.type
_entity.pdbx_description
1 polymer ?
#
loop_
_entity_poly.entity_id
_entity_poly.type
_entity_poly.pdbx_seq_one_letter_code
_entity_poly.pdbx_strand_id
1 'polypeptide(L)'
;MLLRLFLLLSVLGSSWIGWVNSHQESGEWSCEADEEIRIEAGFRPGLITLDGHADDWKDIDAFDSSLLPALDPDDDKEYTGGKMTVKALHDGNDVFFLLQVDGNYAYTKGDNNKCPSVALMFPIGDEATYHNMGGCKEGTDACNKKTCKGHEVDIMHFSVGNAIPGRLYGGNPLDNGDGNGGDRFGHLVDLYGWNPHCRYLDGTGPSGTS
;
A
#
# COMPACT_ATOMS: atom_id res chain seq x y z
N MET A 1 -19.94 -34.06 -39.33
CA MET A 1 -19.34 -34.49 -38.04
C MET A 1 -18.27 -33.50 -37.56
N LEU A 2 -17.31 -33.10 -38.41
CA LEU A 2 -16.28 -32.09 -38.07
C LEU A 2 -16.83 -30.73 -37.61
N LEU A 3 -17.89 -30.21 -38.24
CA LEU A 3 -18.46 -28.90 -37.88
C LEU A 3 -19.05 -28.88 -36.46
N ARG A 4 -19.65 -30.00 -36.03
CA ARG A 4 -20.18 -30.14 -34.66
C ARG A 4 -19.07 -30.26 -33.62
N LEU A 5 -17.96 -30.92 -33.97
CA LEU A 5 -16.79 -31.02 -33.12
C LEU A 5 -16.11 -29.65 -32.93
N PHE A 6 -15.99 -28.87 -34.01
CA PHE A 6 -15.47 -27.49 -33.95
C PHE A 6 -16.33 -26.59 -33.07
N LEU A 7 -17.66 -26.63 -33.23
CA LEU A 7 -18.58 -25.85 -32.38
C LEU A 7 -18.48 -26.22 -30.89
N LEU A 8 -18.35 -27.53 -30.57
CA LEU A 8 -18.16 -27.99 -29.20
C LEU A 8 -16.83 -27.52 -28.61
N LEU A 9 -15.74 -27.57 -29.37
CA LEU A 9 -14.43 -27.06 -28.97
C LEU A 9 -14.45 -25.54 -28.75
N SER A 10 -15.16 -24.77 -29.57
CA SER A 10 -15.31 -23.32 -29.39
C SER A 10 -16.07 -22.96 -28.12
N VAL A 11 -17.16 -23.69 -27.80
CA VAL A 11 -17.95 -23.46 -26.59
C VAL A 11 -17.14 -23.83 -25.33
N LEU A 12 -16.40 -24.94 -25.37
CA LEU A 12 -15.49 -25.36 -24.29
C LEU A 12 -14.29 -24.42 -24.13
N GLY A 13 -13.83 -23.77 -25.20
CA GLY A 13 -12.78 -22.76 -25.14
C GLY A 13 -13.25 -21.43 -24.54
N SER A 14 -14.51 -21.04 -24.80
CA SER A 14 -15.07 -19.80 -24.26
C SER A 14 -15.39 -19.83 -22.77
N SER A 15 -15.61 -21.02 -22.18
CA SER A 15 -15.84 -21.17 -20.74
C SER A 15 -14.55 -21.11 -19.89
N TRP A 16 -13.38 -21.05 -20.53
CA TRP A 16 -12.09 -20.81 -19.85
C TRP A 16 -11.68 -19.34 -19.79
N ILE A 17 -12.41 -18.47 -20.50
CA ILE A 17 -12.23 -17.02 -20.37
C ILE A 17 -13.06 -16.61 -19.16
N GLY A 18 -12.43 -16.63 -17.98
CA GLY A 18 -13.02 -16.05 -16.78
C GLY A 18 -13.45 -14.61 -17.08
N TRP A 19 -14.72 -14.30 -16.83
CA TRP A 19 -15.20 -12.93 -16.92
C TRP A 19 -14.50 -12.12 -15.83
N VAL A 20 -13.66 -11.18 -16.24
CA VAL A 20 -13.12 -10.17 -15.34
C VAL A 20 -14.18 -9.09 -15.26
N ASN A 21 -14.80 -8.93 -14.08
CA ASN A 21 -15.66 -7.79 -13.84
C ASN A 21 -14.76 -6.54 -13.73
N SER A 22 -15.12 -5.46 -14.42
CA SER A 22 -14.55 -4.17 -14.11
C SER A 22 -14.93 -3.82 -12.68
N HIS A 23 -13.93 -3.43 -11.89
CA HIS A 23 -14.18 -2.77 -10.63
C HIS A 23 -15.00 -1.51 -10.88
N GLN A 24 -16.06 -1.32 -10.11
CA GLN A 24 -17.03 -0.26 -10.33
C GLN A 24 -17.04 0.63 -9.09
N GLU A 25 -16.20 1.67 -9.09
CA GLU A 25 -16.33 2.75 -8.12
C GLU A 25 -17.56 3.58 -8.55
N SER A 26 -18.61 3.58 -7.73
CA SER A 26 -19.85 4.29 -8.05
C SER A 26 -19.93 5.62 -7.29
N GLY A 27 -20.34 6.69 -7.99
CA GLY A 27 -20.51 8.02 -7.39
C GLY A 27 -19.31 8.96 -7.55
N GLU A 28 -19.41 10.14 -6.93
CA GLU A 28 -18.32 11.11 -6.84
C GLU A 28 -17.42 10.74 -5.66
N TRP A 29 -16.12 10.54 -5.91
CA TRP A 29 -15.17 10.27 -4.84
C TRP A 29 -14.85 11.56 -4.08
N SER A 30 -14.95 11.51 -2.76
CA SER A 30 -14.48 12.57 -1.87
C SER A 30 -13.74 11.96 -0.69
N CYS A 31 -12.70 12.66 -0.23
CA CYS A 31 -12.01 12.35 1.01
C CYS A 31 -11.98 13.66 1.80
N GLU A 32 -13.00 13.88 2.61
CA GLU A 32 -13.00 15.04 3.50
C GLU A 32 -12.12 14.71 4.71
N ALA A 33 -11.03 15.46 4.85
CA ALA A 33 -10.21 15.42 6.04
C ALA A 33 -11.00 16.06 7.19
N ASP A 34 -11.75 15.25 7.93
CA ASP A 34 -12.38 15.67 9.18
C ASP A 34 -11.28 15.96 10.23
N GLU A 35 -11.53 16.90 11.15
CA GLU A 35 -10.65 17.14 12.30
C GLU A 35 -10.51 15.88 13.17
N GLU A 36 -11.49 14.97 13.12
CA GLU A 36 -11.46 13.66 13.79
C GLU A 36 -10.49 12.65 13.14
N ILE A 37 -10.05 12.89 11.90
CA ILE A 37 -9.10 12.04 11.14
C ILE A 37 -7.69 12.64 11.21
N ARG A 38 -7.24 13.00 12.42
CA ARG A 38 -5.89 13.51 12.66
C ARG A 38 -5.16 12.64 13.66
N ILE A 39 -3.98 12.16 13.26
CA ILE A 39 -3.05 11.49 14.14
C ILE A 39 -2.00 12.51 14.56
N GLU A 40 -1.96 12.83 15.85
CA GLU A 40 -0.90 13.67 16.41
C GLU A 40 0.25 12.79 16.92
N ALA A 41 1.41 12.88 16.27
CA ALA A 41 2.63 12.28 16.79
C ALA A 41 3.18 13.18 17.91
N GLY A 42 2.98 12.79 19.17
CA GLY A 42 3.49 13.54 20.32
C GLY A 42 4.96 13.23 20.65
N PHE A 43 5.68 14.21 21.21
CA PHE A 43 7.05 14.00 21.71
C PHE A 43 7.05 13.12 22.97
N ARG A 44 7.59 11.90 22.87
CA ARG A 44 7.59 10.85 23.91
C ARG A 44 8.91 10.03 23.87
N PRO A 45 10.06 10.64 24.16
CA PRO A 45 11.36 9.96 24.05
C PRO A 45 11.48 8.79 25.04
N GLY A 46 11.95 7.64 24.54
CA GLY A 46 12.22 6.44 25.35
C GLY A 46 11.00 5.72 25.91
N LEU A 47 9.79 6.07 25.44
CA LEU A 47 8.55 5.44 25.90
C LEU A 47 8.33 4.03 25.32
N ILE A 48 8.70 3.83 24.06
CA ILE A 48 8.39 2.60 23.32
C ILE A 48 9.64 1.77 22.99
N THR A 49 9.43 0.47 22.87
CA THR A 49 10.36 -0.48 22.26
C THR A 49 9.94 -0.79 20.81
N LEU A 50 10.92 -1.13 19.96
CA LEU A 50 10.69 -1.52 18.57
C LEU A 50 10.55 -3.04 18.43
N ASP A 51 9.57 -3.61 19.12
CA ASP A 51 9.32 -5.07 19.16
C ASP A 51 7.92 -5.48 18.67
N GLY A 52 7.06 -4.50 18.36
CA GLY A 52 5.69 -4.72 17.90
C GLY A 52 4.69 -5.04 19.02
N HIS A 53 5.09 -4.99 20.29
CA HIS A 53 4.17 -5.13 21.41
C HIS A 53 3.43 -3.81 21.67
N ALA A 54 2.10 -3.87 21.73
CA ALA A 54 1.25 -2.70 21.90
C ALA A 54 1.18 -2.18 23.36
N ASP A 55 1.75 -2.91 24.33
CA ASP A 55 1.65 -2.59 25.76
C ASP A 55 2.26 -1.23 26.09
N ASP A 56 3.40 -0.90 25.49
CA ASP A 56 4.09 0.39 25.68
C ASP A 56 3.37 1.56 24.95
N TRP A 57 2.37 1.24 24.12
CA TRP A 57 1.57 2.20 23.33
C TRP A 57 0.18 2.45 23.91
N LYS A 58 -0.14 1.87 25.08
CA LYS A 58 -1.49 1.93 25.67
C LYS A 58 -1.99 3.36 25.96
N ASP A 59 -1.07 4.27 26.26
CA ASP A 59 -1.36 5.67 26.62
C ASP A 59 -1.18 6.63 25.43
N ILE A 60 -1.05 6.09 24.22
CA ILE A 60 -0.95 6.84 22.96
C ILE A 60 -2.29 6.81 22.25
N ASP A 61 -2.75 8.00 21.85
CA ASP A 61 -4.00 8.18 21.11
C ASP A 61 -3.97 7.38 19.81
N ALA A 62 -5.11 6.78 19.50
CA ALA A 62 -5.27 5.86 18.39
C ALA A 62 -6.30 6.39 17.40
N PHE A 63 -6.00 6.22 16.12
CA PHE A 63 -6.96 6.43 15.05
C PHE A 63 -7.41 5.09 14.49
N ASP A 64 -8.71 4.84 14.51
CA ASP A 64 -9.32 3.61 14.03
C ASP A 64 -10.02 3.85 12.69
N SER A 65 -9.63 3.09 11.67
CA SER A 65 -10.25 3.14 10.35
C SER A 65 -10.73 1.76 9.91
N SER A 66 -11.89 1.73 9.28
CA SER A 66 -12.32 0.58 8.48
C SER A 66 -11.35 0.37 7.32
N LEU A 67 -11.11 -0.89 6.96
CA LEU A 67 -10.29 -1.26 5.81
C LEU A 67 -11.20 -1.65 4.65
N LEU A 68 -11.06 -0.96 3.53
CA LEU A 68 -11.84 -1.17 2.32
C LEU A 68 -10.92 -1.60 1.16
N PRO A 69 -11.37 -2.47 0.25
CA PRO A 69 -10.60 -2.81 -0.94
C PRO A 69 -10.33 -1.58 -1.80
N ALA A 70 -9.08 -1.40 -2.24
CA ALA A 70 -8.66 -0.21 -2.99
C ALA A 70 -9.36 -0.02 -4.34
N LEU A 71 -9.89 -1.08 -4.95
CA LEU A 71 -10.59 -1.04 -6.24
C LEU A 71 -12.11 -1.12 -6.08
N ASP A 72 -12.62 -1.49 -4.90
CA ASP A 72 -14.04 -1.70 -4.65
C ASP A 72 -14.33 -1.26 -3.21
N PRO A 73 -14.31 0.05 -2.94
CA PRO A 73 -14.35 0.59 -1.59
C PRO A 73 -15.78 0.71 -1.03
N ASP A 74 -16.74 -0.02 -1.59
CA ASP A 74 -18.13 -0.02 -1.12
C ASP A 74 -18.20 -0.58 0.32
N ASP A 75 -19.07 0.00 1.17
CA ASP A 75 -19.20 -0.38 2.58
C ASP A 75 -19.49 -1.88 2.78
N ASP A 76 -20.18 -2.53 1.83
CA ASP A 76 -20.46 -3.97 1.90
C ASP A 76 -19.24 -4.86 1.62
N LYS A 77 -18.10 -4.25 1.27
CA LYS A 77 -16.80 -4.89 1.02
C LYS A 77 -15.81 -4.71 2.16
N GLU A 78 -16.21 -4.03 3.25
CA GLU A 78 -15.36 -3.80 4.42
C GLU A 78 -14.70 -5.09 4.91
N TYR A 79 -13.42 -4.99 5.26
CA TYR A 79 -12.66 -6.08 5.83
C TYR A 79 -13.28 -6.56 7.15
N THR A 80 -13.71 -7.82 7.18
CA THR A 80 -14.49 -8.37 8.30
C THR A 80 -13.65 -8.75 9.53
N GLY A 81 -12.32 -8.66 9.44
CA GLY A 81 -11.42 -8.95 10.57
C GLY A 81 -11.46 -7.90 11.68
N GLY A 82 -11.94 -6.70 11.38
CA GLY A 82 -11.99 -5.57 12.29
C GLY A 82 -11.39 -4.31 11.66
N LYS A 83 -11.19 -3.29 12.50
CA LYS A 83 -10.60 -2.01 12.07
C LYS A 83 -9.07 -2.10 12.07
N MET A 84 -8.45 -1.23 11.28
CA MET A 84 -7.05 -0.87 11.45
C MET A 84 -6.94 0.23 12.49
N THR A 85 -6.08 0.05 13.47
CA THR A 85 -5.66 1.06 14.43
C THR A 85 -4.28 1.58 14.06
N VAL A 86 -4.12 2.90 14.03
CA VAL A 86 -2.82 3.57 13.85
C VAL A 86 -2.54 4.46 15.04
N LYS A 87 -1.33 4.34 15.59
CA LYS A 87 -0.79 5.21 16.64
C LYS A 87 0.54 5.79 16.17
N ALA A 88 0.84 7.03 16.58
CA ALA A 88 2.13 7.65 16.26
C ALA A 88 2.69 8.44 17.44
N LEU A 89 4.02 8.48 17.54
CA LEU A 89 4.78 9.34 18.45
C LEU A 89 6.15 9.63 17.85
N HIS A 90 6.90 10.56 18.42
CA HIS A 90 8.30 10.79 18.03
C HIS A 90 9.18 11.05 19.25
N ASP A 91 10.49 10.87 19.11
CA ASP A 91 11.48 11.20 20.14
C ASP A 91 12.32 12.45 19.80
N GLY A 92 11.95 13.13 18.73
CA GLY A 92 12.64 14.32 18.21
C GLY A 92 13.72 14.01 17.18
N ASN A 93 14.10 12.75 17.03
CA ASN A 93 14.97 12.26 15.96
C ASN A 93 14.16 11.41 14.97
N ASP A 94 13.39 10.47 15.48
CA ASP A 94 12.62 9.49 14.72
C ASP A 94 11.12 9.61 15.00
N VAL A 95 10.30 9.28 14.00
CA VAL A 95 8.86 9.12 14.13
C VAL A 95 8.53 7.64 14.11
N PHE A 96 7.70 7.20 15.06
CA PHE A 96 7.33 5.81 15.24
C PHE A 96 5.85 5.64 14.97
N PHE A 97 5.51 4.58 14.25
CA PHE A 97 4.12 4.20 13.96
C PHE A 97 3.86 2.79 14.45
N LEU A 98 2.73 2.59 15.13
CA LEU A 98 2.19 1.26 15.41
C LEU A 98 0.91 1.09 14.58
N LEU A 99 0.90 0.08 13.72
CA LEU A 99 -0.26 -0.33 12.94
C LEU A 99 -0.74 -1.68 13.47
N GLN A 100 -2.00 -1.75 13.87
CA GLN A 100 -2.64 -2.97 14.31
C GLN A 100 -3.85 -3.23 13.42
N VAL A 101 -3.97 -4.44 12.90
CA VAL A 101 -5.13 -4.88 12.13
C VAL A 101 -5.66 -6.13 12.79
N ASP A 102 -6.87 -6.04 13.32
CA ASP A 102 -7.55 -7.19 13.88
C ASP A 102 -7.90 -8.19 12.77
N GLY A 103 -7.66 -9.47 13.01
CA GLY A 103 -8.03 -10.50 12.06
C GLY A 103 -7.15 -11.75 12.12
N ASN A 104 -7.41 -12.66 11.20
CA ASN A 104 -6.62 -13.88 11.09
C ASN A 104 -5.23 -13.55 10.55
N TYR A 105 -4.21 -13.90 11.31
CA TYR A 105 -2.82 -13.72 10.90
C TYR A 105 -2.46 -14.71 9.78
N ALA A 106 -2.66 -14.29 8.53
CA ALA A 106 -2.40 -15.08 7.33
C ALA A 106 -0.93 -14.93 6.90
N TYR A 107 -0.02 -15.50 7.69
CA TYR A 107 1.41 -15.49 7.41
C TYR A 107 1.95 -16.90 7.14
N THR A 108 2.77 -17.04 6.11
CA THR A 108 3.64 -18.20 5.92
C THR A 108 4.98 -17.70 5.42
N LYS A 109 6.05 -18.01 6.16
CA LYS A 109 7.39 -17.51 5.87
C LYS A 109 7.80 -17.84 4.43
N GLY A 110 8.10 -16.80 3.66
CA GLY A 110 8.54 -16.92 2.26
C GLY A 110 7.44 -17.25 1.25
N ASP A 111 6.16 -17.31 1.66
CA ASP A 111 5.03 -17.40 0.74
C ASP A 111 4.47 -15.99 0.46
N ASN A 112 4.74 -15.46 -0.72
CA ASN A 112 4.30 -14.12 -1.11
C ASN A 112 2.78 -13.98 -1.18
N ASN A 113 2.01 -15.07 -1.25
CA ASN A 113 0.54 -15.04 -1.19
C ASN A 113 0.00 -15.02 0.26
N LYS A 114 0.88 -15.20 1.25
CA LYS A 114 0.57 -15.17 2.69
C LYS A 114 1.58 -14.28 3.40
N CYS A 115 1.66 -13.05 2.90
CA CYS A 115 2.65 -12.06 3.28
C CYS A 115 1.94 -10.79 3.74
N PRO A 116 1.60 -10.68 5.04
CA PRO A 116 1.03 -9.45 5.58
C PRO A 116 1.92 -8.27 5.23
N SER A 117 1.31 -7.22 4.70
CA SER A 117 1.98 -6.04 4.18
C SER A 117 1.19 -4.80 4.58
N VAL A 118 1.90 -3.72 4.85
CA VAL A 118 1.32 -2.42 5.22
C VAL A 118 2.02 -1.32 4.43
N ALA A 119 1.30 -0.24 4.15
CA ALA A 119 1.87 0.93 3.53
C ALA A 119 1.38 2.20 4.24
N LEU A 120 2.28 3.16 4.43
CA LEU A 120 1.96 4.52 4.84
C LEU A 120 2.28 5.45 3.68
N MET A 121 1.31 6.25 3.26
CA MET A 121 1.45 7.21 2.17
C MET A 121 1.41 8.63 2.72
N PHE A 122 2.37 9.44 2.30
CA PHE A 122 2.52 10.84 2.68
C PHE A 122 2.39 11.71 1.44
N PRO A 123 1.49 12.71 1.43
CA PRO A 123 1.46 13.69 0.37
C PRO A 123 2.72 14.57 0.44
N ILE A 124 3.43 14.70 -0.67
CA ILE A 124 4.55 15.65 -0.82
C ILE A 124 4.11 16.88 -1.61
N GLY A 125 3.35 16.67 -2.69
CA GLY A 125 2.92 17.74 -3.58
C GLY A 125 1.67 18.46 -3.07
N ASP A 126 1.56 19.76 -3.38
CA ASP A 126 0.45 20.61 -2.93
C ASP A 126 -0.93 20.18 -3.48
N GLU A 127 -0.95 19.40 -4.57
CA GLU A 127 -2.15 18.87 -5.24
C GLU A 127 -2.29 17.35 -5.06
N ALA A 128 -1.46 16.74 -4.20
CA ALA A 128 -1.47 15.30 -3.98
C ALA A 128 -2.71 14.85 -3.21
N THR A 129 -3.42 13.87 -3.76
CA THR A 129 -4.59 13.26 -3.11
C THR A 129 -4.30 11.84 -2.62
N TYR A 130 -4.92 11.44 -1.51
CA TYR A 130 -4.87 10.04 -1.06
C TYR A 130 -5.41 9.09 -2.13
N HIS A 131 -6.54 9.44 -2.73
CA HIS A 131 -7.09 8.67 -3.85
C HIS A 131 -6.17 8.71 -5.06
N ASN A 132 -6.05 7.58 -5.75
CA ASN A 132 -5.17 7.44 -6.91
C ASN A 132 -3.72 7.86 -6.64
N MET A 133 -3.19 7.63 -5.42
CA MET A 133 -1.75 7.78 -5.09
C MET A 133 -1.13 9.09 -5.62
N GLY A 134 -1.75 10.23 -5.32
CA GLY A 134 -1.32 11.55 -5.81
C GLY A 134 -2.30 12.18 -6.80
N GLY A 135 -3.07 11.38 -7.53
CA GLY A 135 -4.21 11.86 -8.33
C GLY A 135 -3.87 12.40 -9.72
N CYS A 136 -2.61 12.33 -10.17
CA CYS A 136 -2.24 12.76 -11.52
C CYS A 136 -2.98 11.95 -12.59
N LYS A 137 -3.62 12.62 -13.55
CA LYS A 137 -4.45 11.99 -14.58
C LYS A 137 -3.69 11.50 -15.81
N GLU A 138 -2.38 11.76 -15.87
CA GLU A 138 -1.54 11.33 -16.98
C GLU A 138 -1.30 9.81 -16.98
N GLY A 139 -1.29 9.22 -18.17
CA GLY A 139 -0.94 7.81 -18.36
C GLY A 139 0.56 7.55 -18.26
N THR A 140 0.96 6.28 -18.28
CA THR A 140 2.36 5.81 -18.16
C THR A 140 3.32 6.46 -19.15
N ASP A 141 2.84 6.83 -20.34
CA ASP A 141 3.67 7.37 -21.41
C ASP A 141 3.89 8.89 -21.29
N ALA A 142 3.11 9.56 -20.44
CA ALA A 142 3.05 11.02 -20.35
C ALA A 142 3.39 11.54 -18.96
N CYS A 143 3.25 10.74 -17.91
CA CYS A 143 3.53 11.14 -16.54
C CYS A 143 5.03 11.33 -16.29
N ASN A 144 5.40 12.51 -15.84
CA ASN A 144 6.75 12.85 -15.43
C ASN A 144 6.72 14.04 -14.47
N LYS A 145 7.87 14.41 -13.92
CA LYS A 145 8.03 15.54 -12.99
C LYS A 145 7.56 16.91 -13.50
N LYS A 146 7.26 17.06 -14.80
CA LYS A 146 6.70 18.31 -15.36
C LYS A 146 5.19 18.22 -15.53
N THR A 147 4.68 17.07 -15.99
CA THR A 147 3.25 16.88 -16.29
C THR A 147 2.43 16.52 -15.06
N CYS A 148 3.04 15.87 -14.07
CA CYS A 148 2.42 15.51 -12.79
C CYS A 148 2.97 16.31 -11.59
N LYS A 149 3.64 17.45 -11.85
CA LYS A 149 4.19 18.27 -10.76
C LYS A 149 3.06 18.71 -9.82
N GLY A 150 3.27 18.57 -8.52
CA GLY A 150 2.27 18.91 -7.50
C GLY A 150 1.48 17.70 -7.01
N HIS A 151 1.52 16.55 -7.71
CA HIS A 151 0.82 15.33 -7.33
C HIS A 151 1.72 14.31 -6.62
N GLU A 152 2.90 14.71 -6.17
CA GLU A 152 3.89 13.82 -5.58
C GLU A 152 3.39 13.17 -4.27
N VAL A 153 3.59 11.85 -4.15
CA VAL A 153 3.42 11.09 -2.91
C VAL A 153 4.66 10.28 -2.59
N ASP A 154 4.94 10.14 -1.31
CA ASP A 154 5.92 9.21 -0.75
C ASP A 154 5.19 8.05 -0.08
N ILE A 155 5.66 6.82 -0.24
CA ILE A 155 4.99 5.64 0.31
C ILE A 155 6.03 4.70 0.89
N MET A 156 5.94 4.52 2.20
CA MET A 156 6.69 3.51 2.92
C MET A 156 5.88 2.22 2.91
N HIS A 157 6.28 1.24 2.10
CA HIS A 157 5.63 -0.07 2.04
C HIS A 157 6.50 -1.14 2.70
N PHE A 158 5.95 -1.86 3.67
CA PHE A 158 6.63 -2.95 4.36
C PHE A 158 5.86 -4.26 4.24
N SER A 159 6.53 -5.33 3.81
CA SER A 159 6.00 -6.69 3.86
C SER A 159 6.83 -7.59 4.77
N VAL A 160 6.13 -8.39 5.58
CA VAL A 160 6.77 -9.33 6.52
C VAL A 160 7.61 -10.36 5.76
N GLY A 161 7.08 -11.02 4.73
CA GLY A 161 7.82 -11.91 3.83
C GLY A 161 8.80 -12.88 4.51
N ASN A 162 10.10 -12.59 4.38
CA ASN A 162 11.20 -13.30 5.03
C ASN A 162 11.91 -12.48 6.13
N ALA A 163 11.25 -11.45 6.63
CA ALA A 163 11.75 -10.62 7.71
C ALA A 163 12.05 -11.44 8.97
N ILE A 164 13.03 -10.96 9.71
CA ILE A 164 13.53 -11.48 10.97
C ILE A 164 13.00 -10.52 12.03
N PRO A 165 12.18 -10.99 12.97
CA PRO A 165 11.69 -10.16 14.06
C PRO A 165 12.83 -9.45 14.80
N GLY A 166 12.63 -8.17 15.13
CA GLY A 166 13.61 -7.34 15.84
C GLY A 166 14.80 -6.85 15.00
N ARG A 167 14.84 -7.17 13.70
CA ARG A 167 15.83 -6.60 12.78
C ARG A 167 15.32 -5.28 12.21
N LEU A 168 16.19 -4.27 12.19
CA LEU A 168 15.92 -3.03 11.47
C LEU A 168 16.08 -3.27 9.96
N TYR A 169 15.07 -2.84 9.21
CA TYR A 169 15.01 -2.83 7.75
C TYR A 169 15.11 -1.40 7.25
N GLY A 170 15.82 -1.21 6.15
CA GLY A 170 16.16 0.10 5.58
C GLY A 170 16.71 -0.11 4.17
N GLY A 171 17.03 0.98 3.48
CA GLY A 171 17.54 0.91 2.11
C GLY A 171 18.73 -0.05 1.99
N ASN A 172 18.65 -0.96 1.02
CA ASN A 172 19.65 -1.98 0.77
C ASN A 172 20.31 -1.76 -0.59
N PRO A 173 21.48 -1.10 -0.66
CA PRO A 173 22.09 -0.73 -1.94
C PRO A 173 22.35 -1.88 -2.91
N LEU A 174 22.45 -3.12 -2.42
CA LEU A 174 22.61 -4.31 -3.27
C LEU A 174 21.30 -4.73 -3.93
N ASP A 175 20.18 -4.63 -3.22
CA ASP A 175 18.87 -5.09 -3.69
C ASP A 175 18.12 -3.93 -4.39
N ASN A 176 18.28 -2.69 -3.92
CA ASN A 176 17.76 -1.48 -4.56
C ASN A 176 18.29 -1.28 -6.01
N GLY A 177 19.48 -1.82 -6.32
CA GLY A 177 20.05 -1.77 -7.66
C GLY A 177 19.21 -2.49 -8.72
N ASP A 178 18.35 -3.43 -8.31
CA ASP A 178 17.44 -4.16 -9.21
C ASP A 178 16.13 -3.40 -9.45
N GLY A 179 15.81 -2.39 -8.61
CA GLY A 179 14.72 -1.44 -8.83
C GLY A 179 13.32 -2.02 -8.90
N ASN A 180 13.11 -3.19 -8.29
CA ASN A 180 11.86 -3.95 -8.37
C ASN A 180 11.14 -4.09 -7.02
N GLY A 181 11.64 -3.48 -5.93
CA GLY A 181 11.10 -3.63 -4.58
C GLY A 181 11.36 -4.99 -3.93
N GLY A 182 12.18 -5.83 -4.56
CA GLY A 182 12.42 -7.22 -4.20
C GLY A 182 13.60 -7.41 -3.28
N ASP A 183 13.47 -7.03 -2.01
CA ASP A 183 14.52 -7.30 -1.02
C ASP A 183 14.68 -8.79 -0.70
N ARG A 184 15.93 -9.24 -0.50
CA ARG A 184 16.22 -10.62 -0.07
C ARG A 184 15.72 -10.91 1.34
N PHE A 185 15.59 -9.89 2.18
CA PHE A 185 15.12 -10.00 3.57
C PHE A 185 14.28 -8.79 3.94
N GLY A 186 13.00 -9.01 4.29
CA GLY A 186 12.05 -7.95 4.67
C GLY A 186 11.87 -6.93 3.55
N HIS A 187 10.69 -6.84 2.97
CA HIS A 187 10.48 -5.99 1.80
C HIS A 187 10.11 -4.60 2.29
N LEU A 188 11.09 -3.73 2.52
CA LEU A 188 10.83 -2.32 2.79
C LEU A 188 11.09 -1.55 1.51
N VAL A 189 10.01 -1.22 0.82
CA VAL A 189 10.05 -0.54 -0.47
C VAL A 189 9.78 0.94 -0.25
N ASP A 190 10.74 1.76 -0.67
CA ASP A 190 10.57 3.21 -0.80
C ASP A 190 9.86 3.48 -2.14
N LEU A 191 8.59 3.89 -2.07
CA LEU A 191 7.80 4.24 -3.24
C LEU A 191 7.69 5.75 -3.35
N TYR A 192 8.03 6.29 -4.50
CA TYR A 192 7.67 7.65 -4.87
C TYR A 192 6.77 7.63 -6.10
N GLY A 193 5.73 8.45 -6.16
CA GLY A 193 4.83 8.43 -7.33
C GLY A 193 3.94 9.64 -7.49
N TRP A 194 3.17 9.62 -8.57
CA TRP A 194 2.12 10.62 -8.85
C TRP A 194 0.74 10.01 -9.07
N ASN A 195 0.71 8.71 -9.37
CA ASN A 195 -0.47 7.87 -9.49
C ASN A 195 -0.06 6.38 -9.44
N PRO A 196 -1.00 5.41 -9.47
CA PRO A 196 -0.68 3.98 -9.35
C PRO A 196 0.19 3.41 -10.48
N HIS A 197 0.23 4.08 -11.63
CA HIS A 197 0.96 3.64 -12.82
C HIS A 197 2.34 4.30 -12.95
N CYS A 198 2.55 5.43 -12.30
CA CYS A 198 3.72 6.28 -12.42
C CYS A 198 4.41 6.37 -11.06
N ARG A 199 5.17 5.31 -10.76
CA ARG A 199 5.80 5.07 -9.46
C ARG A 199 7.24 4.60 -9.61
N TYR A 200 8.09 5.05 -8.72
CA TYR A 200 9.49 4.68 -8.59
C TYR A 200 9.59 3.77 -7.37
N LEU A 201 10.16 2.59 -7.57
CA LEU A 201 10.42 1.60 -6.52
C LEU A 201 11.91 1.66 -6.21
N ASP A 202 12.26 2.00 -4.96
CA ASP A 202 13.64 2.17 -4.51
C ASP A 202 14.45 3.12 -5.41
N GLY A 203 13.79 4.19 -5.87
CA GLY A 203 14.35 5.18 -6.79
C GLY A 203 14.39 4.77 -8.27
N THR A 204 13.93 3.58 -8.62
CA THR A 204 13.88 3.10 -10.02
C THR A 204 12.47 3.22 -10.59
N GLY A 205 12.32 4.01 -11.65
CA GLY A 205 11.04 4.26 -12.30
C GLY A 205 10.59 3.15 -13.26
N PRO A 206 9.34 3.23 -13.77
CA PRO A 206 8.86 2.30 -14.78
C PRO A 206 9.69 2.47 -16.06
N SER A 207 9.91 1.39 -16.80
CA SER A 207 10.62 1.41 -18.07
C SER A 207 9.76 2.11 -19.14
N GLY A 208 9.90 3.44 -19.21
CA GLY A 208 9.24 4.39 -20.11
C GLY A 208 9.96 5.73 -20.03
N THR A 209 10.05 6.46 -21.14
CA THR A 209 11.02 7.56 -21.34
C THR A 209 11.04 8.61 -20.23
N SER A 210 12.25 8.78 -19.67
CA SER A 210 12.64 9.80 -18.67
C SER A 210 12.63 11.22 -19.21
#